data_AF-A0A7J5VRT8-F1
#
_entry.id   AF-A0A7J5VRT8-F1
#
_cell.length_a   1.000
_cell.length_b   1.000
_cell.length_c   1.000
_cell.angle_alpha   90.00
_cell.angle_beta   90.00
_cell.angle_gamma   90.00
#
_symmetry.space_group_name_H-M   'P 1'
#
loop_
_entity.id
_entity.type
_entity.pdbx_description
1 polymer ?
#
loop_
_entity_poly.entity_id
_entity_poly.type
_entity_poly.pdbx_seq_one_letter_code
_entity_poly.pdbx_strand_id
1 'polypeptide(L)'
;MMHDSSNWLQDFKSNIYSQGGEDGIIKKALDTLPTNDKWCVEFGAWDGLHLSNTRNLIENYGYNAVAIEGNSERYNILKKNYEENKQVIGINAFVGFSESDGLDTILAGTSIPENFDFLSIDIDGNDYHAWKAMHRYAPKLVCIEFNPTIHTDIDFVQRPDPSINHGASLSALVRLGKEKNYELICVLPLNAIFIHRDFFDLFQISDNSPINLRIDTDHVTHIFAGYDGTVFLRGNSTMLWHGISLKESRCQQIPSFLRSYPGNYNLVQRMIFKLFRLFL
;
A
#
# COMPACT_ATOMS: atom_id res chain seq x y z
N MET A 1 -14.32 -15.89 -20.89
CA MET A 1 -13.65 -14.99 -21.84
C MET A 1 -12.29 -14.75 -21.25
N MET A 2 -11.21 -15.11 -21.95
CA MET A 2 -9.87 -14.67 -21.54
C MET A 2 -9.85 -13.15 -21.66
N HIS A 3 -9.43 -12.46 -20.61
CA HIS A 3 -9.22 -11.03 -20.68
C HIS A 3 -7.92 -10.78 -21.45
N ASP A 4 -7.97 -9.92 -22.48
CA ASP A 4 -6.81 -9.62 -23.34
C ASP A 4 -5.67 -8.88 -22.61
N SER A 5 -5.92 -8.40 -21.39
CA SER A 5 -4.96 -7.69 -20.55
C SER A 5 -4.91 -8.28 -19.14
N SER A 6 -3.71 -8.44 -18.58
CA SER A 6 -3.51 -8.80 -17.17
C SER A 6 -4.08 -7.75 -16.19
N ASN A 7 -4.37 -6.54 -16.66
CA ASN A 7 -4.92 -5.43 -15.89
C ASN A 7 -6.44 -5.26 -16.03
N TRP A 8 -7.17 -6.25 -16.54
CA TRP A 8 -8.61 -6.12 -16.84
C TRP A 8 -9.48 -5.71 -15.65
N LEU A 9 -9.05 -5.99 -14.41
CA LEU A 9 -9.77 -5.54 -13.22
C LEU A 9 -9.92 -4.01 -13.22
N GLN A 10 -8.92 -3.26 -13.70
CA GLN A 10 -8.92 -1.80 -13.75
C GLN A 10 -10.18 -1.20 -14.41
N ASP A 11 -10.80 -1.91 -15.35
CA ASP A 11 -12.01 -1.49 -16.07
C ASP A 11 -13.24 -1.38 -15.14
N PHE A 12 -13.15 -1.95 -13.94
CA PHE A 12 -14.23 -1.96 -12.95
C PHE A 12 -14.06 -0.92 -11.84
N LYS A 13 -13.05 -0.04 -11.93
CA LYS A 13 -12.84 1.05 -10.96
C LYS A 13 -14.12 1.88 -10.78
N SER A 14 -14.54 2.04 -9.53
CA SER A 14 -15.58 3.01 -9.15
C SER A 14 -15.38 3.41 -7.68
N ASN A 15 -15.90 4.58 -7.30
CA ASN A 15 -15.83 5.11 -5.94
C ASN A 15 -17.25 5.46 -5.47
N ILE A 16 -17.73 4.75 -4.45
CA ILE A 16 -18.93 5.08 -3.69
C ILE A 16 -18.51 5.67 -2.34
N TYR A 17 -17.57 5.01 -1.67
CA TYR A 17 -16.94 5.44 -0.42
C TYR A 17 -15.40 5.49 -0.50
N SER A 18 -14.78 4.68 -1.36
CA SER A 18 -13.31 4.62 -1.54
C SER A 18 -12.74 5.82 -2.33
N GLN A 19 -11.40 5.92 -2.43
CA GLN A 19 -10.70 7.04 -3.08
C GLN A 19 -10.13 6.72 -4.48
N GLY A 20 -9.64 5.51 -4.70
CA GLY A 20 -8.79 5.11 -5.82
C GLY A 20 -9.41 4.10 -6.78
N GLY A 21 -10.72 3.83 -6.66
CA GLY A 21 -11.48 2.87 -7.45
C GLY A 21 -11.70 1.52 -6.75
N GLU A 22 -11.30 1.40 -5.48
CA GLU A 22 -11.32 0.16 -4.70
C GLU A 22 -12.72 -0.47 -4.68
N ASP A 23 -13.79 0.30 -4.46
CA ASP A 23 -15.16 -0.22 -4.33
C ASP A 23 -15.56 -1.13 -5.49
N GLY A 24 -15.32 -0.67 -6.72
CA GLY A 24 -15.67 -1.43 -7.91
C GLY A 24 -14.76 -2.64 -8.14
N ILE A 25 -13.47 -2.52 -7.83
CA ILE A 25 -12.50 -3.60 -8.00
C ILE A 25 -12.74 -4.71 -6.98
N ILE A 26 -12.90 -4.35 -5.70
CA ILE A 26 -13.20 -5.28 -4.62
C ILE A 26 -14.49 -6.03 -4.94
N LYS A 27 -15.54 -5.31 -5.33
CA LYS A 27 -16.81 -5.93 -5.73
C LYS A 27 -16.63 -6.91 -6.88
N LYS A 28 -15.90 -6.53 -7.94
CA LYS A 28 -15.67 -7.40 -9.09
C LYS A 28 -14.84 -8.63 -8.74
N ALA A 29 -13.82 -8.48 -7.88
CA ALA A 29 -13.00 -9.59 -7.42
C ALA A 29 -13.83 -10.58 -6.60
N LEU A 30 -14.66 -10.10 -5.67
CA LEU A 30 -15.56 -10.93 -4.86
C LEU A 30 -16.65 -11.62 -5.71
N ASP A 31 -17.16 -10.97 -6.77
CA ASP A 31 -18.10 -11.59 -7.73
C ASP A 31 -17.46 -12.70 -8.58
N THR A 32 -16.14 -12.71 -8.68
CA THR A 32 -15.39 -13.74 -9.41
C THR A 32 -15.22 -15.01 -8.57
N LEU A 33 -15.38 -14.91 -7.25
CA LEU A 33 -15.33 -16.05 -6.33
C LEU A 33 -16.61 -16.89 -6.40
N PRO A 34 -16.50 -18.22 -6.22
CA PRO A 34 -17.66 -19.11 -6.27
C PRO A 34 -18.60 -18.93 -5.08
N THR A 35 -18.07 -18.57 -3.91
CA THR A 35 -18.82 -18.37 -2.67
C THR A 35 -18.22 -17.25 -1.82
N ASN A 36 -19.11 -16.49 -1.17
CA ASN A 36 -18.77 -15.39 -0.27
C ASN A 36 -19.47 -15.61 1.08
N ASP A 37 -18.72 -15.53 2.17
CA ASP A 37 -19.20 -15.65 3.55
C ASP A 37 -19.91 -14.38 4.05
N LYS A 38 -19.82 -13.29 3.28
CA LYS A 38 -20.34 -11.95 3.60
C LYS A 38 -19.73 -11.38 4.88
N TRP A 39 -18.41 -11.53 5.02
CA TRP A 39 -17.63 -10.96 6.10
C TRP A 39 -16.44 -10.16 5.56
N CYS A 40 -16.26 -8.95 6.10
CA CYS A 40 -15.10 -8.13 5.83
C CYS A 40 -14.47 -7.56 7.09
N VAL A 41 -13.20 -7.18 7.00
CA VAL A 41 -12.46 -6.50 8.07
C VAL A 41 -11.79 -5.27 7.50
N GLU A 42 -11.79 -4.19 8.25
CA GLU A 42 -11.00 -3.00 7.97
C GLU A 42 -10.34 -2.54 9.26
N PHE A 43 -9.01 -2.42 9.26
CA PHE A 43 -8.29 -1.81 10.36
C PHE A 43 -7.48 -0.60 9.88
N GLY A 44 -7.56 0.48 10.67
CA GLY A 44 -7.41 1.84 10.15
C GLY A 44 -8.74 2.43 9.66
N ALA A 45 -9.86 1.97 10.21
CA ALA A 45 -11.20 2.27 9.71
C ALA A 45 -11.64 3.74 9.89
N TRP A 46 -10.89 4.56 10.64
CA TRP A 46 -11.18 5.98 10.86
C TRP A 46 -12.59 6.22 11.42
N ASP A 47 -13.47 6.87 10.66
CA ASP A 47 -14.89 7.08 11.01
C ASP A 47 -15.83 6.03 10.40
N GLY A 48 -15.27 5.04 9.70
CA GLY A 48 -15.99 3.96 9.05
C GLY A 48 -16.69 4.32 7.73
N LEU A 49 -16.59 5.56 7.27
CA LEU A 49 -17.29 6.10 6.09
C LEU A 49 -16.30 6.71 5.08
N HIS A 50 -15.45 7.62 5.54
CA HIS A 50 -14.56 8.38 4.67
C HIS A 50 -13.44 7.48 4.16
N LEU A 51 -13.37 7.34 2.84
CA LEU A 51 -12.35 6.56 2.13
C LEU A 51 -12.34 5.07 2.53
N SER A 52 -13.42 4.58 3.13
CA SER A 52 -13.52 3.18 3.58
C SER A 52 -13.61 2.24 2.38
N ASN A 53 -12.82 1.17 2.44
CA ASN A 53 -12.82 0.10 1.45
C ASN A 53 -13.90 -0.97 1.74
N THR A 54 -14.55 -0.94 2.91
CA THR A 54 -15.58 -1.92 3.30
C THR A 54 -17.00 -1.36 3.35
N ARG A 55 -17.17 -0.04 3.47
CA ARG A 55 -18.49 0.60 3.64
C ARG A 55 -19.49 0.23 2.54
N ASN A 56 -19.05 0.16 1.29
CA ASN A 56 -19.91 -0.24 0.17
C ASN A 56 -20.38 -1.70 0.29
N LEU A 57 -19.50 -2.61 0.74
CA LEU A 57 -19.84 -4.01 0.98
C LEU A 57 -20.91 -4.14 2.08
N ILE A 58 -20.77 -3.37 3.14
CA ILE A 58 -21.71 -3.36 4.27
C ILE A 58 -23.08 -2.87 3.81
N GLU A 59 -23.15 -1.65 3.27
CA GLU A 59 -24.42 -0.97 2.99
C GLU A 59 -25.17 -1.57 1.79
N ASN A 60 -24.45 -1.93 0.71
CA ASN A 60 -25.09 -2.31 -0.55
C ASN A 60 -25.08 -3.81 -0.81
N TYR A 61 -24.26 -4.58 -0.09
CA TYR A 61 -24.06 -6.01 -0.35
C TYR A 61 -24.23 -6.91 0.87
N GLY A 62 -24.67 -6.34 2.00
CA GLY A 62 -25.11 -7.05 3.20
C GLY A 62 -23.98 -7.75 3.96
N TYR A 63 -22.75 -7.21 3.89
CA TYR A 63 -21.62 -7.77 4.63
C TYR A 63 -21.72 -7.46 6.12
N ASN A 64 -21.39 -8.46 6.93
CA ASN A 64 -20.98 -8.23 8.32
C ASN A 64 -19.53 -7.74 8.33
N ALA A 65 -19.19 -6.88 9.28
CA ALA A 65 -17.86 -6.29 9.33
C ALA A 65 -17.28 -6.24 10.74
N VAL A 66 -15.96 -6.37 10.82
CA VAL A 66 -15.19 -5.92 11.98
C VAL A 66 -14.43 -4.67 11.58
N ALA A 67 -14.76 -3.53 12.19
CA ALA A 67 -14.16 -2.24 11.90
C ALA A 67 -13.30 -1.80 13.10
N ILE A 68 -11.99 -1.68 12.89
CA ILE A 68 -11.00 -1.47 13.95
C ILE A 68 -10.33 -0.10 13.77
N GLU A 69 -10.40 0.73 14.80
CA GLU A 69 -9.78 2.05 14.82
C GLU A 69 -9.03 2.28 16.13
N GLY A 70 -7.76 2.70 16.07
CA GLY A 70 -6.91 2.87 17.26
C GLY A 70 -7.17 4.17 18.01
N ASN A 71 -7.45 5.27 17.31
CA ASN A 71 -7.72 6.55 17.92
C ASN A 71 -9.16 6.60 18.48
N SER A 72 -9.27 6.85 19.79
CA SER A 72 -10.57 6.83 20.47
C SER A 72 -11.56 7.90 19.98
N GLU A 73 -11.10 9.07 19.52
CA GLU A 73 -11.99 10.11 18.99
C GLU A 73 -12.61 9.67 17.65
N ARG A 74 -11.77 9.19 16.73
CA ARG A 74 -12.21 8.63 15.43
C ARG A 74 -13.12 7.43 15.63
N TYR A 75 -12.73 6.52 16.52
CA TYR A 75 -13.55 5.37 16.88
C TYR A 75 -14.93 5.76 17.42
N ASN A 76 -15.04 6.82 18.23
CA ASN A 76 -16.35 7.27 18.72
C ASN A 76 -17.25 7.77 17.58
N ILE A 77 -16.67 8.36 16.53
CA ILE A 77 -17.40 8.74 15.32
C ILE A 77 -17.82 7.48 14.56
N LEU A 78 -16.91 6.52 14.35
CA LEU A 78 -17.20 5.22 13.73
C LEU A 78 -18.35 4.50 14.43
N LYS A 79 -18.28 4.40 15.76
CA LYS A 79 -19.32 3.77 16.57
C LYS A 79 -20.67 4.45 16.39
N LYS A 80 -20.69 5.79 16.31
CA LYS A 80 -21.91 6.56 16.07
C LYS A 80 -22.46 6.31 14.66
N ASN A 81 -21.59 6.32 13.65
CA ASN A 81 -21.97 6.09 12.26
C ASN A 81 -22.57 4.69 12.03
N TYR A 82 -22.20 3.71 12.85
CA TYR A 82 -22.74 2.34 12.82
C TYR A 82 -23.73 2.02 13.95
N GLU A 83 -24.23 2.99 14.72
CA GLU A 83 -25.00 2.72 15.94
C GLU A 83 -26.27 1.88 15.71
N GLU A 84 -26.92 2.10 14.56
CA GLU A 84 -28.11 1.38 14.12
C GLU A 84 -27.78 0.12 13.31
N ASN A 85 -26.56 -0.04 12.83
CA ASN A 85 -26.15 -1.18 12.00
C ASN A 85 -25.58 -2.32 12.85
N LYS A 86 -26.40 -3.35 13.09
CA LYS A 86 -26.03 -4.52 13.90
C LYS A 86 -25.08 -5.50 13.20
N GLN A 87 -24.77 -5.29 11.93
CA GLN A 87 -23.82 -6.11 11.17
C GLN A 87 -22.36 -5.70 11.41
N VAL A 88 -22.13 -4.56 12.04
CA VAL A 88 -20.78 -4.02 12.25
C VAL A 88 -20.36 -4.12 13.71
N ILE A 89 -19.25 -4.82 13.92
CA ILE A 89 -18.55 -4.92 15.20
C ILE A 89 -17.45 -3.87 15.20
N GLY A 90 -17.66 -2.76 15.90
CA GLY A 90 -16.64 -1.74 16.13
C GLY A 90 -15.70 -2.13 17.26
N ILE A 91 -14.38 -1.98 17.05
CA ILE A 91 -13.35 -2.23 18.07
C ILE A 91 -12.40 -1.02 18.15
N ASN A 92 -12.18 -0.50 19.36
CA ASN A 92 -11.16 0.53 19.60
C ASN A 92 -9.83 -0.11 19.98
N ALA A 93 -8.96 -0.34 19.01
CA ALA A 93 -7.65 -0.94 19.22
C ALA A 93 -6.66 -0.52 18.13
N PHE A 94 -5.38 -0.39 18.49
CA PHE A 94 -4.30 -0.38 17.51
C PHE A 94 -3.96 -1.81 17.16
N VAL A 95 -3.98 -2.14 15.86
CA VAL A 95 -3.52 -3.45 15.38
C VAL A 95 -2.00 -3.45 15.37
N GLY A 96 -1.41 -4.21 16.27
CA GLY A 96 0.03 -4.38 16.36
C GLY A 96 0.54 -5.56 15.53
N PHE A 97 1.74 -6.00 15.87
CA PHE A 97 2.44 -7.09 15.20
C PHE A 97 3.03 -8.10 16.21
N SER A 98 2.50 -8.12 17.43
CA SER A 98 2.80 -9.14 18.45
C SER A 98 1.61 -10.08 18.64
N GLU A 99 1.82 -11.22 19.32
CA GLU A 99 0.74 -12.14 19.66
C GLU A 99 -0.32 -11.49 20.57
N SER A 100 0.03 -10.46 21.35
CA SER A 100 -0.90 -9.82 22.30
C SER A 100 -1.79 -8.73 21.68
N ASP A 101 -1.38 -8.15 20.56
CA ASP A 101 -2.04 -6.98 19.95
C ASP A 101 -2.26 -7.10 18.43
N GLY A 102 -1.83 -8.21 17.83
CA GLY A 102 -2.02 -8.50 16.42
C GLY A 102 -3.47 -8.80 16.06
N LEU A 103 -3.76 -8.76 14.76
CA LEU A 103 -5.10 -8.92 14.23
C LEU A 103 -5.75 -10.26 14.64
N ASP A 104 -4.99 -11.34 14.67
CA ASP A 104 -5.49 -12.67 15.08
C ASP A 104 -6.14 -12.64 16.48
N THR A 105 -5.50 -11.97 17.43
CA THR A 105 -5.98 -11.85 18.82
C THR A 105 -7.21 -10.96 18.91
N ILE A 106 -7.25 -9.88 18.11
CA ILE A 106 -8.41 -8.99 18.06
C ILE A 106 -9.63 -9.70 17.47
N LEU A 107 -9.44 -10.42 16.35
CA LEU A 107 -10.53 -11.11 15.65
C LEU A 107 -11.04 -12.34 16.41
N ALA A 108 -10.21 -12.98 17.24
CA ALA A 108 -10.60 -14.13 18.06
C ALA A 108 -11.77 -13.84 19.02
N GLY A 109 -12.01 -12.57 19.37
CA GLY A 109 -13.16 -12.12 20.17
C GLY A 109 -14.47 -11.98 19.40
N THR A 110 -14.49 -12.29 18.11
CA THR A 110 -15.64 -12.08 17.21
C THR A 110 -16.14 -13.39 16.61
N SER A 111 -17.29 -13.34 15.92
CA SER A 111 -17.83 -14.50 15.19
C SER A 111 -17.30 -14.62 13.75
N ILE A 112 -16.28 -13.84 13.38
CA ILE A 112 -15.78 -13.84 12.00
C ILE A 112 -15.14 -15.19 11.63
N PRO A 113 -15.44 -15.75 10.44
CA PRO A 113 -14.78 -16.96 9.95
C PRO A 113 -13.28 -16.76 9.75
N GLU A 114 -12.47 -17.81 9.88
CA GLU A 114 -11.02 -17.73 9.64
C GLU A 114 -10.68 -17.38 8.18
N ASN A 115 -11.53 -17.80 7.24
CA ASN A 115 -11.37 -17.64 5.80
C ASN A 115 -12.36 -16.63 5.18
N PHE A 116 -12.69 -15.56 5.92
CA PHE A 116 -13.62 -14.51 5.49
C PHE A 116 -13.24 -13.87 4.15
N ASP A 117 -14.16 -13.11 3.56
CA ASP A 117 -14.01 -12.73 2.15
C ASP A 117 -12.97 -11.63 1.91
N PHE A 118 -12.98 -10.57 2.73
CA PHE A 118 -12.21 -9.36 2.41
C PHE A 118 -11.57 -8.69 3.61
N LEU A 119 -10.25 -8.45 3.54
CA LEU A 119 -9.48 -7.69 4.52
C LEU A 119 -8.94 -6.41 3.86
N SER A 120 -9.21 -5.25 4.47
CA SER A 120 -8.56 -3.97 4.16
C SER A 120 -7.55 -3.60 5.24
N ILE A 121 -6.34 -3.25 4.82
CA ILE A 121 -5.19 -2.88 5.65
C ILE A 121 -4.73 -1.49 5.22
N ASP A 122 -4.97 -0.49 6.07
CA ASP A 122 -4.60 0.90 5.79
C ASP A 122 -4.29 1.64 7.10
N ILE A 123 -3.06 1.51 7.60
CA ILE A 123 -2.61 2.11 8.86
C ILE A 123 -1.42 3.06 8.70
N ASP A 124 -1.27 3.63 7.49
CA ASP A 124 -0.27 4.65 7.16
C ASP A 124 1.18 4.27 7.53
N GLY A 125 1.62 3.02 7.34
CA GLY A 125 3.05 2.68 7.50
C GLY A 125 3.37 1.23 7.83
N ASN A 126 2.85 0.72 8.96
CA ASN A 126 3.22 -0.60 9.48
C ASN A 126 2.40 -1.76 8.88
N ASP A 127 1.71 -1.52 7.77
CA ASP A 127 0.82 -2.42 7.03
C ASP A 127 1.50 -3.77 6.75
N TYR A 128 2.74 -3.73 6.26
CA TYR A 128 3.56 -4.93 6.03
C TYR A 128 3.71 -5.77 7.31
N HIS A 129 4.01 -5.13 8.44
CA HIS A 129 4.28 -5.85 9.69
C HIS A 129 3.00 -6.40 10.31
N ALA A 130 1.91 -5.64 10.26
CA ALA A 130 0.59 -6.10 10.70
C ALA A 130 0.12 -7.32 9.89
N TRP A 131 0.24 -7.28 8.55
CA TRP A 131 -0.11 -8.42 7.72
C TRP A 131 0.82 -9.62 7.92
N LYS A 132 2.12 -9.37 8.11
CA LYS A 132 3.11 -10.43 8.37
C LYS A 132 2.82 -11.19 9.66
N ALA A 133 2.40 -10.49 10.72
CA ALA A 133 2.10 -11.06 12.03
C ALA A 133 0.77 -11.84 12.09
N MET A 134 -0.08 -11.76 11.05
CA MET A 134 -1.32 -12.54 10.95
C MET A 134 -1.00 -14.00 10.56
N HIS A 135 -1.44 -14.98 11.32
CA HIS A 135 -1.14 -16.39 11.06
C HIS A 135 -2.38 -17.30 11.05
N ARG A 136 -3.39 -16.95 11.86
CA ARG A 136 -4.60 -17.75 12.04
C ARG A 136 -5.63 -17.50 10.95
N TYR A 137 -5.86 -16.24 10.60
CA TYR A 137 -6.86 -15.86 9.61
C TYR A 137 -6.25 -15.85 8.20
N ALA A 138 -7.02 -16.28 7.22
CA ALA A 138 -6.64 -16.38 5.81
C ALA A 138 -7.79 -15.83 4.93
N PRO A 139 -8.00 -14.50 4.91
CA PRO A 139 -9.03 -13.89 4.09
C PRO A 139 -8.85 -14.24 2.61
N LYS A 140 -9.94 -14.37 1.85
CA LYS A 140 -9.86 -14.71 0.41
C LYS A 140 -9.21 -13.58 -0.39
N LEU A 141 -9.55 -12.34 -0.06
CA LEU A 141 -9.08 -11.12 -0.73
C LEU A 141 -8.46 -10.15 0.30
N VAL A 142 -7.31 -9.57 -0.02
CA VAL A 142 -6.63 -8.55 0.80
C VAL A 142 -6.40 -7.30 -0.04
N CYS A 143 -6.80 -6.14 0.47
CA CYS A 143 -6.40 -4.83 -0.01
C CYS A 143 -5.44 -4.22 1.02
N ILE A 144 -4.27 -3.79 0.59
CA ILE A 144 -3.23 -3.28 1.48
C ILE A 144 -2.55 -2.04 0.89
N GLU A 145 -2.37 -1.01 1.71
CA GLU A 145 -1.68 0.22 1.32
C GLU A 145 -0.17 -0.04 1.08
N PHE A 146 0.39 0.64 0.08
CA PHE A 146 1.83 0.71 -0.15
C PHE A 146 2.26 2.15 -0.38
N ASN A 147 3.54 2.46 -0.16
CA ASN A 147 4.06 3.78 -0.45
C ASN A 147 4.25 3.96 -1.98
N PRO A 148 3.46 4.82 -2.64
CA PRO A 148 3.49 4.96 -4.09
C PRO A 148 4.74 5.68 -4.60
N THR A 149 5.50 6.34 -3.73
CA THR A 149 6.72 7.07 -4.11
C THR A 149 7.90 6.13 -4.34
N ILE A 150 7.82 4.89 -3.84
CA ILE A 150 8.86 3.89 -4.00
C ILE A 150 8.72 3.23 -5.38
N HIS A 151 9.81 3.19 -6.14
CA HIS A 151 9.84 2.55 -7.45
C HIS A 151 9.49 1.06 -7.36
N THR A 152 8.79 0.52 -8.36
CA THR A 152 8.30 -0.87 -8.38
C THR A 152 9.40 -1.88 -8.09
N ASP A 153 10.59 -1.72 -8.69
CA ASP A 153 11.71 -2.66 -8.54
C ASP A 153 12.48 -2.58 -7.20
N ILE A 154 12.09 -1.69 -6.29
CA ILE A 154 12.73 -1.55 -4.99
C ILE A 154 12.00 -2.41 -3.96
N ASP A 155 12.72 -3.31 -3.28
CA ASP A 155 12.25 -3.98 -2.07
C ASP A 155 12.62 -3.13 -0.86
N PHE A 156 11.62 -2.47 -0.29
CA PHE A 156 11.74 -1.65 0.91
C PHE A 156 10.60 -1.94 1.88
N VAL A 157 10.95 -2.06 3.15
CA VAL A 157 10.04 -2.13 4.29
C VAL A 157 10.57 -1.21 5.36
N GLN A 158 9.71 -0.36 5.91
CA GLN A 158 10.07 0.43 7.08
C GLN A 158 10.43 -0.44 8.30
N ARG A 159 11.11 0.12 9.29
CA ARG A 159 11.32 -0.58 10.57
C ARG A 159 9.97 -0.82 11.26
N PRO A 160 9.80 -1.92 12.00
CA PRO A 160 8.58 -2.21 12.77
C PRO A 160 8.49 -1.28 13.98
N ASP A 161 8.11 -0.04 13.74
CA ASP A 161 8.03 1.03 14.73
C ASP A 161 6.73 1.82 14.50
N PRO A 162 5.78 1.79 15.45
CA PRO A 162 4.51 2.51 15.35
C PRO A 162 4.65 4.04 15.17
N SER A 163 5.83 4.61 15.46
CA SER A 163 6.11 6.05 15.27
C SER A 163 6.61 6.42 13.86
N ILE A 164 6.75 5.46 12.95
CA ILE A 164 7.29 5.66 11.60
C ILE A 164 6.20 5.45 10.54
N ASN A 165 6.12 6.38 9.58
CA ASN A 165 5.18 6.38 8.45
C ASN A 165 5.92 6.42 7.09
N HIS A 166 6.91 5.54 6.90
CA HIS A 166 7.61 5.41 5.61
C HIS A 166 6.90 4.44 4.64
N GLY A 167 6.07 3.53 5.16
CA GLY A 167 5.38 2.48 4.42
C GLY A 167 6.28 1.34 3.93
N ALA A 168 5.72 0.56 3.01
CA ALA A 168 6.43 -0.50 2.30
C ALA A 168 6.30 -0.33 0.79
N SER A 169 7.25 -0.87 0.05
CA SER A 169 7.19 -0.96 -1.41
C SER A 169 6.17 -2.02 -1.87
N LEU A 170 5.62 -1.84 -3.07
CA LEU A 170 4.79 -2.86 -3.71
C LEU A 170 5.52 -4.21 -3.83
N SER A 171 6.81 -4.20 -4.21
CA SER A 171 7.61 -5.44 -4.33
C SER A 171 7.76 -6.17 -2.99
N ALA A 172 7.94 -5.47 -1.88
CA ALA A 172 7.97 -6.08 -0.55
C ALA A 172 6.63 -6.72 -0.19
N LEU A 173 5.51 -6.06 -0.48
CA LEU A 173 4.17 -6.62 -0.25
C LEU A 173 3.89 -7.84 -1.13
N VAL A 174 4.35 -7.85 -2.38
CA VAL A 174 4.22 -9.00 -3.27
C VAL A 174 5.05 -10.19 -2.78
N ARG A 175 6.26 -9.93 -2.28
CA ARG A 175 7.07 -10.97 -1.63
C ARG A 175 6.35 -11.53 -0.40
N LEU A 176 5.81 -10.67 0.47
CA LEU A 176 5.04 -11.10 1.64
C LEU A 176 3.77 -11.88 1.25
N GLY A 177 3.03 -11.41 0.25
CA GLY A 177 1.86 -12.10 -0.28
C GLY A 177 2.21 -13.53 -0.68
N LYS A 178 3.30 -13.73 -1.44
CA LYS A 178 3.78 -15.07 -1.82
C LYS A 178 4.16 -15.92 -0.61
N GLU A 179 4.86 -15.36 0.38
CA GLU A 179 5.18 -16.05 1.64
C GLU A 179 3.91 -16.50 2.39
N LYS A 180 2.80 -15.77 2.23
CA LYS A 180 1.51 -16.03 2.86
C LYS A 180 0.50 -16.77 1.97
N ASN A 181 0.92 -17.30 0.82
CA ASN A 181 0.06 -17.98 -0.16
C ASN A 181 -1.00 -17.07 -0.84
N TYR A 182 -0.60 -15.85 -1.19
CA TYR A 182 -1.39 -14.87 -1.94
C TYR A 182 -0.69 -14.46 -3.23
N GLU A 183 -1.49 -14.06 -4.21
CA GLU A 183 -1.06 -13.57 -5.52
C GLU A 183 -1.59 -12.17 -5.77
N LEU A 184 -0.76 -11.29 -6.33
CA LEU A 184 -1.18 -9.95 -6.75
C LEU A 184 -2.17 -10.08 -7.93
N ILE A 185 -3.29 -9.36 -7.88
CA ILE A 185 -4.27 -9.34 -8.98
C ILE A 185 -4.56 -7.94 -9.52
N CYS A 186 -4.33 -6.89 -8.73
CA CYS A 186 -4.55 -5.52 -9.16
C CYS A 186 -3.70 -4.55 -8.34
N VAL A 187 -3.26 -3.44 -8.96
CA VAL A 187 -2.56 -2.34 -8.30
C VAL A 187 -3.33 -1.05 -8.57
N LEU A 188 -3.74 -0.39 -7.50
CA LEU A 188 -4.36 0.94 -7.49
C LEU A 188 -3.31 1.99 -7.09
N PRO A 189 -3.61 3.29 -7.19
CA PRO A 189 -2.61 4.32 -6.95
C PRO A 189 -1.90 4.21 -5.58
N LEU A 190 -2.64 3.84 -4.53
CA LEU A 190 -2.11 3.69 -3.16
C LEU A 190 -2.22 2.26 -2.61
N ASN A 191 -3.07 1.42 -3.22
CA ASN A 191 -3.44 0.11 -2.68
C ASN A 191 -3.06 -1.03 -3.63
N ALA A 192 -2.66 -2.16 -3.08
CA ALA A 192 -2.45 -3.41 -3.81
C ALA A 192 -3.48 -4.45 -3.38
N ILE A 193 -4.04 -5.17 -4.35
CA ILE A 193 -5.07 -6.18 -4.11
C ILE A 193 -4.51 -7.56 -4.41
N PHE A 194 -4.61 -8.42 -3.41
CA PHE A 194 -4.13 -9.79 -3.41
C PHE A 194 -5.28 -10.76 -3.25
N ILE A 195 -5.20 -11.90 -3.94
CA ILE A 195 -6.12 -13.03 -3.76
C ILE A 195 -5.36 -14.21 -3.16
N HIS A 196 -6.00 -14.97 -2.27
CA HIS A 196 -5.47 -16.24 -1.83
C HIS A 196 -5.25 -17.17 -3.03
N ARG A 197 -4.12 -17.88 -3.05
CA ARG A 197 -3.63 -18.64 -4.21
C ARG A 197 -4.67 -19.62 -4.77
N ASP A 198 -5.50 -20.20 -3.91
CA ASP A 198 -6.55 -21.16 -4.29
C ASP A 198 -7.57 -20.59 -5.27
N PHE A 199 -7.74 -19.26 -5.33
CA PHE A 199 -8.70 -18.59 -6.21
C PHE A 199 -8.04 -17.86 -7.38
N PHE A 200 -6.70 -17.82 -7.46
CA PHE A 200 -5.98 -17.01 -8.44
C PHE A 200 -6.33 -17.35 -9.89
N ASP A 201 -6.45 -18.64 -10.22
CA ASP A 201 -6.70 -19.09 -11.60
C ASP A 201 -8.07 -18.62 -12.14
N LEU A 202 -9.02 -18.24 -11.26
CA LEU A 202 -10.31 -17.67 -11.65
C LEU A 202 -10.17 -16.30 -12.33
N PHE A 203 -9.09 -15.58 -12.05
CA PHE A 203 -8.84 -14.23 -12.58
C PHE A 203 -8.18 -14.24 -13.95
N GLN A 204 -7.66 -15.38 -14.41
CA GLN A 204 -7.06 -15.55 -15.74
C GLN A 204 -5.97 -14.51 -16.07
N ILE A 205 -5.19 -14.11 -15.05
CA ILE A 205 -4.06 -13.17 -15.20
C ILE A 205 -2.84 -13.96 -15.66
N SER A 206 -2.32 -13.63 -16.84
CA SER A 206 -1.18 -14.33 -17.44
C SER A 206 0.18 -13.87 -16.90
N ASP A 207 0.31 -12.59 -16.55
CA ASP A 207 1.50 -12.02 -15.92
C ASP A 207 1.08 -11.10 -14.76
N ASN A 208 1.23 -11.60 -13.53
CA ASN A 208 0.93 -10.86 -12.31
C ASN A 208 2.15 -10.18 -11.69
N SER A 209 3.22 -9.97 -12.46
CA SER A 209 4.40 -9.26 -11.97
C SER A 209 4.05 -7.81 -11.58
N PRO A 210 4.68 -7.26 -10.53
CA PRO A 210 4.40 -5.89 -10.08
C PRO A 210 4.62 -4.85 -11.17
N ILE A 211 5.62 -5.05 -12.04
CA ILE A 211 5.93 -4.14 -13.15
C ILE A 211 4.85 -4.14 -14.24
N ASN A 212 4.17 -5.27 -14.44
CA ASN A 212 3.08 -5.37 -15.40
C ASN A 212 1.76 -4.83 -14.82
N LEU A 213 1.47 -5.11 -13.54
CA LEU A 213 0.22 -4.70 -12.91
C LEU A 213 0.22 -3.24 -12.41
N ARG A 214 1.38 -2.69 -12.06
CA ARG A 214 1.50 -1.28 -11.68
C ARG A 214 1.69 -0.40 -12.91
N ILE A 215 0.58 0.12 -13.41
CA ILE A 215 0.55 1.02 -14.58
C ILE A 215 0.86 2.48 -14.24
N ASP A 216 0.69 2.87 -12.97
CA ASP A 216 0.88 4.24 -12.50
C ASP A 216 2.14 4.36 -11.63
N THR A 217 3.04 5.24 -12.07
CA THR A 217 4.27 5.62 -11.36
C THR A 217 4.40 7.14 -11.21
N ASP A 218 3.28 7.88 -11.28
CA ASP A 218 3.25 9.34 -11.30
C ASP A 218 3.77 9.99 -10.01
N HIS A 219 3.88 9.21 -8.93
CA HIS A 219 4.43 9.64 -7.65
C HIS A 219 5.92 9.35 -7.48
N VAL A 220 6.55 8.62 -8.41
CA VAL A 220 7.95 8.19 -8.30
C VAL A 220 8.91 9.29 -8.75
N THR A 221 9.91 9.60 -7.92
CA THR A 221 11.04 10.46 -8.28
C THR A 221 12.25 9.60 -8.63
N HIS A 222 12.79 9.77 -9.83
CA HIS A 222 14.03 9.14 -10.27
C HIS A 222 15.22 10.05 -9.96
N ILE A 223 16.25 9.49 -9.34
CA ILE A 223 17.51 10.19 -9.03
C ILE A 223 18.66 9.50 -9.77
N PHE A 224 19.46 10.26 -10.53
CA PHE A 224 20.67 9.75 -11.19
C PHE A 224 21.73 10.84 -11.31
N ALA A 225 22.98 10.46 -11.58
CA ALA A 225 24.09 11.39 -11.76
C ALA A 225 24.59 11.42 -13.21
N GLY A 226 24.89 12.61 -13.72
CA GLY A 226 25.62 12.79 -14.98
C GLY A 226 27.12 12.48 -14.82
N TYR A 227 27.82 12.32 -15.95
CA TYR A 227 29.28 12.15 -15.95
C TYR A 227 30.04 13.35 -15.37
N ASP A 228 29.41 14.51 -15.32
CA ASP A 228 29.91 15.74 -14.69
C ASP A 228 29.65 15.79 -13.17
N GLY A 229 28.96 14.79 -12.61
CA GLY A 229 28.58 14.74 -11.21
C GLY A 229 27.37 15.61 -10.84
N THR A 230 26.64 16.15 -11.83
CA THR A 230 25.33 16.77 -11.58
C THR A 230 24.31 15.69 -11.21
N VAL A 231 23.61 15.86 -10.08
CA VAL A 231 22.49 15.01 -9.69
C VAL A 231 21.22 15.51 -10.36
N PHE A 232 20.50 14.63 -11.03
CA PHE A 232 19.24 14.95 -11.70
C PHE A 232 18.06 14.33 -10.96
N LEU A 233 16.95 15.08 -10.91
CA LEU A 233 15.64 14.58 -10.49
C LEU A 233 14.73 14.51 -11.70
N ARG A 234 14.09 13.36 -11.97
CA ARG A 234 13.10 13.18 -13.05
C ARG A 234 11.87 12.45 -12.52
N GLY A 235 10.77 12.49 -13.28
CA GLY A 235 9.47 11.98 -12.83
C GLY A 235 8.79 12.98 -11.89
N ASN A 236 8.17 12.49 -10.83
CA ASN A 236 7.54 13.33 -9.83
C ASN A 236 8.56 14.22 -9.14
N SER A 237 8.19 15.47 -8.88
CA SER A 237 9.01 16.42 -8.12
C SER A 237 8.25 17.02 -6.95
N THR A 238 7.09 16.48 -6.57
CA THR A 238 6.28 17.00 -5.45
C THR A 238 6.24 15.98 -4.31
N MET A 239 6.56 16.43 -3.10
CA MET A 239 6.36 15.65 -1.88
C MET A 239 4.84 15.53 -1.62
N LEU A 240 4.28 14.36 -1.95
CA LEU A 240 2.83 14.11 -2.01
C LEU A 240 2.08 14.66 -0.78
N TRP A 241 2.49 14.26 0.42
CA TRP A 241 1.83 14.64 1.67
C TRP A 241 2.11 16.08 2.15
N HIS A 242 3.09 16.78 1.58
CA HIS A 242 3.49 18.13 2.03
C HIS A 242 3.16 19.22 1.00
N GLY A 243 2.91 18.85 -0.26
CA GLY A 243 2.70 19.81 -1.35
C GLY A 243 3.94 20.65 -1.69
N ILE A 244 5.14 20.20 -1.31
CA ILE A 244 6.40 20.93 -1.53
C ILE A 244 7.17 20.31 -2.68
N SER A 245 7.63 21.13 -3.63
CA SER A 245 8.48 20.66 -4.73
C SER A 245 9.92 20.40 -4.28
N LEU A 246 10.44 19.22 -4.66
CA LEU A 246 11.85 18.88 -4.64
C LEU A 246 12.63 19.79 -5.59
N LYS A 247 13.69 20.41 -5.06
CA LYS A 247 14.58 21.26 -5.86
C LYS A 247 15.85 20.49 -6.18
N GLU A 248 16.08 20.21 -7.46
CA GLU A 248 17.30 19.55 -7.94
C GLU A 248 18.58 20.24 -7.44
N SER A 249 18.55 21.57 -7.32
CA SER A 249 19.66 22.37 -6.78
C SER A 249 19.99 22.08 -5.31
N ARG A 250 19.05 21.52 -4.53
CA ARG A 250 19.25 21.11 -3.13
C ARG A 250 19.74 19.67 -2.97
N CYS A 251 19.75 18.89 -4.05
CA CYS A 251 20.18 17.49 -4.05
C CYS A 251 21.63 17.32 -4.54
N GLN A 252 22.33 18.41 -4.84
CA GLN A 252 23.70 18.35 -5.36
C GLN A 252 24.69 18.05 -4.24
N GLN A 253 25.53 17.04 -4.44
CA GLN A 253 26.67 16.76 -3.56
C GLN A 253 27.93 17.53 -3.97
N ILE A 254 28.13 17.76 -5.28
CA ILE A 254 29.33 18.41 -5.82
C ILE A 254 29.07 19.91 -6.05
N PRO A 255 29.96 20.81 -5.56
CA PRO A 255 29.87 22.24 -5.83
C PRO A 255 29.79 22.56 -7.32
N SER A 256 29.01 23.56 -7.71
CA SER A 256 28.75 23.89 -9.12
C SER A 256 30.01 24.08 -9.97
N PHE A 257 31.06 24.70 -9.43
CA PHE A 257 32.33 24.92 -10.15
C PHE A 257 33.20 23.66 -10.34
N LEU A 258 32.84 22.57 -9.65
CA LEU A 258 33.42 21.24 -9.81
C LEU A 258 32.49 20.29 -10.57
N ARG A 259 31.27 20.70 -10.95
CA ARG A 259 30.37 19.86 -11.76
C ARG A 259 30.77 19.91 -13.24
N SER A 260 31.86 19.22 -13.56
CA SER A 260 32.31 18.93 -14.92
C SER A 260 32.94 17.53 -14.95
N TYR A 261 33.01 16.91 -16.13
CA TYR A 261 33.62 15.58 -16.23
C TYR A 261 35.06 15.63 -15.68
N PRO A 262 35.46 14.77 -14.72
CA PRO A 262 36.77 14.88 -14.07
C PRO A 262 37.97 14.85 -15.02
N GLY A 263 37.83 14.19 -16.18
CA GLY A 263 38.85 14.20 -17.24
C GLY A 263 39.15 15.60 -17.79
N ASN A 264 38.18 16.51 -17.72
CA ASN A 264 38.25 17.89 -18.21
C ASN A 264 38.73 18.88 -17.15
N TYR A 265 39.03 18.44 -15.91
CA TYR A 265 39.49 19.35 -14.87
C TYR A 265 40.86 19.96 -15.19
N ASN A 266 40.97 21.27 -15.00
CA ASN A 266 42.26 21.97 -14.95
C ASN A 266 43.01 21.65 -13.65
N LEU A 267 44.28 22.07 -13.55
CA LEU A 267 45.13 21.79 -12.38
C LEU A 267 44.52 22.26 -11.05
N VAL A 268 43.89 23.43 -11.04
CA VAL A 268 43.25 24.01 -9.84
C VAL A 268 42.04 23.16 -9.43
N GLN A 269 41.15 22.84 -10.37
CA GLN A 269 40.00 21.97 -10.13
C GLN A 269 40.44 20.59 -9.62
N ARG A 270 41.52 20.00 -10.17
CA ARG A 270 42.07 18.72 -9.69
C ARG A 270 42.56 18.81 -8.24
N MET A 271 43.25 19.88 -7.87
CA MET A 271 43.70 20.08 -6.49
C MET A 271 42.53 20.28 -5.53
N ILE A 272 41.59 21.16 -5.86
CA ILE A 272 40.41 21.43 -5.03
C ILE A 272 39.56 20.17 -4.92
N PHE A 273 39.33 19.42 -6.00
CA PHE A 273 38.55 18.19 -5.96
C PHE A 273 39.21 17.11 -5.10
N LYS A 274 40.54 16.96 -5.17
CA LYS A 274 41.28 16.07 -4.26
C LYS A 274 41.07 16.46 -2.80
N LEU A 275 41.16 17.74 -2.49
CA LEU A 275 40.95 18.26 -1.14
C LEU A 275 39.49 18.04 -0.69
N PHE A 276 38.53 18.39 -1.53
CA PHE A 276 37.09 18.21 -1.29
C PHE A 276 36.73 16.77 -0.92
N ARG A 277 37.28 15.79 -1.64
CA ARG A 277 37.08 14.36 -1.35
C ARG A 277 37.61 13.90 0.01
N LEU A 278 38.54 14.63 0.63
CA LEU A 278 39.04 14.31 1.98
C LEU A 278 38.08 14.77 3.08
N PHE A 279 37.14 15.65 2.76
CA PHE A 279 36.17 16.24 3.70
C PHE A 279 34.72 15.77 3.47
N LEU A 280 34.53 14.82 2.55
CA LEU A 280 33.29 14.07 2.37
C LEU A 280 33.29 12.83 3.27
#